data_AF-A0A849F4D2-F1
#
_entry.id   AF-A0A849F4D2-F1
#
_cell.length_a   1.000
_cell.length_b   1.000
_cell.length_c   1.000
_cell.angle_alpha   90.00
_cell.angle_beta   90.00
_cell.angle_gamma   90.00
#
_symmetry.space_group_name_H-M   'P 1'
#
loop_
_entity.id
_entity.type
_entity.pdbx_description
1 polymer ?
#
loop_
_entity_poly.entity_id
_entity_poly.type
_entity_poly.pdbx_seq_one_letter_code
_entity_poly.pdbx_strand_id
1 'polypeptide(L)'
;MEVDFSDIKVIGFDADDTLWVNETYFRETEAHFADLLEGFETKNKIDQELFKKEMDNLELYGYGIKGFMLSMIESALELSNNEVSQATIQEILNLGKRMIAHPVELLDGVKEVLKALGDKYRLIVLTK
;
A
#
# COMPACT_ATOMS: atom_id res chain seq x y z
N MET A 1 -14.75 -35.52 2.83
CA MET A 1 -13.33 -35.91 2.90
C MET A 1 -12.67 -34.94 3.86
N GLU A 2 -12.15 -35.41 4.99
CA GLU A 2 -11.26 -34.59 5.81
C GLU A 2 -9.92 -34.48 5.08
N VAL A 3 -9.36 -33.27 5.05
CA VAL A 3 -8.05 -33.01 4.48
C VAL A 3 -7.01 -33.35 5.55
N ASP A 4 -6.05 -34.21 5.23
CA ASP A 4 -4.93 -34.55 6.11
C ASP A 4 -3.81 -33.51 5.97
N PHE A 5 -3.39 -32.92 7.09
CA PHE A 5 -2.35 -31.89 7.15
C PHE A 5 -1.04 -32.41 7.79
N SER A 6 -0.93 -33.70 8.09
CA SER A 6 0.21 -34.28 8.82
C SER A 6 1.56 -34.16 8.09
N ASP A 7 1.53 -34.08 6.76
CA ASP A 7 2.72 -33.95 5.93
C ASP A 7 3.17 -32.50 5.65
N ILE A 8 2.42 -31.50 6.12
CA ILE A 8 2.81 -30.09 5.93
C ILE A 8 4.11 -29.81 6.68
N LYS A 9 5.12 -29.29 5.95
CA LYS A 9 6.43 -28.90 6.51
C LYS A 9 6.67 -27.40 6.52
N VAL A 10 6.00 -26.66 5.64
CA VAL A 10 6.20 -25.22 5.44
C VAL A 10 4.84 -24.52 5.42
N ILE A 11 4.73 -23.40 6.12
CA ILE A 11 3.56 -22.52 6.09
C ILE A 11 4.03 -21.16 5.58
N GLY A 12 3.43 -20.71 4.48
CA GLY A 12 3.64 -19.36 3.96
C GLY A 12 2.56 -18.42 4.46
N PHE A 13 2.97 -17.26 4.95
CA PHE A 13 2.08 -16.15 5.30
C PHE A 13 2.27 -15.03 4.27
N ASP A 14 1.16 -14.47 3.81
CA ASP A 14 1.21 -13.11 3.28
C ASP A 14 1.54 -12.14 4.42
N ALA A 15 1.93 -10.91 4.09
CA ALA A 15 2.43 -9.94 5.05
C ALA A 15 1.40 -8.84 5.32
N ASP A 16 1.14 -8.01 4.31
CA ASP A 16 0.23 -6.88 4.38
C ASP A 16 -1.21 -7.37 4.59
N ASP A 17 -1.91 -6.77 5.55
CA ASP A 17 -3.28 -7.10 5.98
C ASP A 17 -3.49 -8.58 6.40
N THR A 18 -2.39 -9.30 6.65
CA THR A 18 -2.36 -10.67 7.18
C THR A 18 -1.58 -10.75 8.49
N LEU A 19 -0.40 -10.13 8.54
CA LEU A 19 0.45 -10.03 9.73
C LEU A 19 0.37 -8.65 10.37
N TRP A 20 0.15 -7.60 9.59
CA TRP A 20 0.03 -6.22 10.05
C TRP A 20 -0.96 -5.44 9.21
N VAL A 21 -1.47 -4.33 9.76
CA VAL A 21 -2.35 -3.40 9.05
C VAL A 21 -1.57 -2.69 7.93
N ASN A 22 -2.15 -2.60 6.74
CA ASN A 22 -1.54 -1.91 5.60
C ASN A 22 -2.55 -1.05 4.81
N GLU A 23 -3.68 -1.62 4.37
CA GLU A 23 -4.66 -0.94 3.48
C GLU A 23 -5.20 0.37 4.05
N THR A 24 -5.37 0.47 5.37
CA THR A 24 -5.89 1.70 6.01
C THR A 24 -5.02 2.91 5.72
N TYR A 25 -3.69 2.74 5.67
CA TYR A 25 -2.75 3.84 5.42
C TYR A 25 -2.75 4.29 3.96
N PHE A 26 -2.98 3.36 3.02
CA PHE A 26 -3.19 3.69 1.61
C PHE A 26 -4.46 4.53 1.46
N ARG A 27 -5.58 4.12 2.07
CA ARG A 27 -6.85 4.86 2.02
C ARG A 27 -6.77 6.26 2.61
N GLU A 28 -6.10 6.41 3.74
CA GLU A 28 -5.86 7.73 4.35
C GLU A 28 -5.02 8.62 3.44
N THR A 29 -4.01 8.05 2.78
CA THR A 29 -3.16 8.80 1.86
C THR A 29 -3.89 9.19 0.58
N GLU A 30 -4.69 8.29 -0.01
CA GLU A 30 -5.57 8.59 -1.15
C GLU A 30 -6.53 9.75 -0.82
N ALA A 31 -7.13 9.72 0.37
CA ALA A 31 -8.02 10.80 0.80
C ALA A 31 -7.28 12.15 0.90
N HIS A 32 -6.10 12.19 1.53
CA HIS A 32 -5.30 13.42 1.61
C HIS A 32 -4.81 13.88 0.23
N PHE A 33 -4.48 12.96 -0.67
CA PHE A 33 -4.11 13.28 -2.04
C PHE A 33 -5.28 13.94 -2.80
N ALA A 34 -6.49 13.41 -2.66
CA ALA A 34 -7.69 14.03 -3.23
C ALA A 34 -7.92 15.44 -2.68
N ASP A 35 -7.80 15.62 -1.36
CA ASP A 35 -7.95 16.91 -0.68
C ASP A 35 -6.93 17.95 -1.21
N LEU A 36 -5.70 17.54 -1.52
CA LEU A 36 -4.67 18.39 -2.11
C LEU A 36 -4.99 18.86 -3.54
N LEU A 37 -5.88 18.17 -4.26
CA LEU A 37 -6.21 18.42 -5.66
C LEU A 37 -7.67 18.85 -5.89
N GLU A 38 -8.45 19.12 -4.84
CA GLU A 38 -9.88 19.54 -4.94
C GLU A 38 -10.10 20.79 -5.80
N GLY A 39 -9.08 21.64 -5.96
CA GLY A 39 -9.13 22.82 -6.83
C GLY A 39 -9.05 22.52 -8.33
N PHE A 40 -8.65 21.30 -8.70
CA PHE A 40 -8.49 20.88 -10.09
C PHE A 40 -9.62 19.96 -10.56
N GLU A 41 -10.01 18.99 -9.73
CA GLU A 41 -11.00 17.97 -10.09
C GLU A 41 -11.81 17.49 -8.88
N THR A 42 -12.89 16.75 -9.14
CA THR A 42 -13.65 16.09 -8.06
C THR A 42 -12.88 14.92 -7.46
N LYS A 43 -13.05 14.65 -6.16
CA LYS A 43 -12.45 13.51 -5.46
C LYS A 43 -12.59 12.18 -6.21
N ASN A 44 -13.80 11.85 -6.66
CA ASN A 44 -14.06 10.62 -7.42
C ASN A 44 -13.25 10.55 -8.74
N LYS A 45 -13.06 11.69 -9.41
CA LYS A 45 -12.24 11.74 -10.64
C LYS A 45 -10.76 11.59 -10.31
N ILE A 46 -10.28 12.23 -9.24
CA ILE A 46 -8.90 12.13 -8.76
C ILE A 46 -8.57 10.67 -8.40
N ASP A 47 -9.43 10.01 -7.64
CA ASP A 47 -9.24 8.60 -7.24
C ASP A 47 -9.19 7.67 -8.47
N GLN A 48 -10.06 7.89 -9.45
CA GLN A 48 -10.09 7.10 -10.69
C GLN A 48 -8.82 7.29 -11.54
N GLU A 49 -8.34 8.53 -11.69
CA GLU A 49 -7.14 8.80 -12.48
C GLU A 49 -5.87 8.37 -11.75
N LEU A 50 -5.83 8.43 -10.42
CA LEU A 50 -4.74 7.85 -9.63
C LEU A 50 -4.67 6.34 -9.83
N PHE A 51 -5.79 5.62 -9.65
CA PHE A 51 -5.82 4.17 -9.86
C PHE A 51 -5.37 3.78 -11.27
N LYS A 52 -5.85 4.51 -12.29
CA LYS A 52 -5.43 4.29 -13.67
C LYS A 52 -3.92 4.48 -13.83
N LYS A 53 -3.36 5.57 -13.27
CA LYS A 53 -1.93 5.85 -13.32
C LYS A 53 -1.10 4.74 -12.66
N GLU A 54 -1.56 4.23 -11.52
CA GLU A 54 -0.91 3.10 -10.85
C GLU A 54 -0.91 1.84 -11.72
N MET A 55 -2.01 1.53 -12.39
CA MET A 55 -2.09 0.38 -13.30
C MET A 55 -1.18 0.54 -14.51
N ASP A 56 -1.13 1.74 -15.10
CA ASP A 56 -0.24 2.06 -16.22
C ASP A 56 1.23 1.94 -15.81
N ASN A 57 1.57 2.35 -14.58
CA ASN A 57 2.93 2.31 -14.05
C ASN A 57 3.33 0.97 -13.42
N LEU A 58 2.41 0.02 -13.28
CA LEU A 58 2.64 -1.24 -12.57
C LEU A 58 3.77 -2.07 -13.21
N GLU A 59 3.88 -2.05 -14.54
CA GLU A 59 4.96 -2.76 -15.26
C GLU A 59 6.35 -2.18 -14.96
N LEU A 60 6.44 -0.87 -14.74
CA LEU A 60 7.71 -0.16 -14.56
C LEU A 60 8.12 -0.06 -13.09
N TYR A 61 7.20 0.36 -12.22
CA TYR A 61 7.48 0.63 -10.81
C TYR A 61 7.19 -0.58 -9.91
N GLY A 62 6.41 -1.55 -10.38
CA GLY A 62 5.95 -2.65 -9.55
C GLY A 62 5.00 -2.20 -8.44
N TYR A 63 4.83 -3.04 -7.43
CA TYR A 63 3.99 -2.77 -6.27
C TYR A 63 4.73 -1.94 -5.21
N GLY A 64 3.95 -1.29 -4.34
CA GLY A 64 4.44 -0.67 -3.12
C GLY A 64 4.51 0.86 -3.16
N ILE A 65 4.84 1.42 -1.99
CA ILE A 65 4.67 2.85 -1.67
C ILE A 65 5.46 3.78 -2.60
N LYS A 66 6.64 3.36 -3.08
CA LYS A 66 7.45 4.21 -3.97
C LYS A 66 6.80 4.37 -5.33
N GLY A 67 6.26 3.28 -5.91
CA GLY A 67 5.50 3.34 -7.15
C GLY A 67 4.25 4.18 -6.97
N PHE A 68 3.52 3.97 -5.87
CA PHE A 68 2.36 4.78 -5.51
C PHE A 68 2.68 6.28 -5.39
N MET A 69 3.77 6.64 -4.71
CA MET A 69 4.24 8.02 -4.58
C MET A 69 4.56 8.66 -5.94
N LEU A 70 5.24 7.94 -6.84
CA LEU A 70 5.55 8.43 -8.18
C LEU A 70 4.27 8.62 -9.00
N SER A 71 3.33 7.66 -8.93
CA SER A 71 2.02 7.77 -9.58
C SER A 71 1.22 8.97 -9.07
N MET A 72 1.21 9.26 -7.76
CA MET A 72 0.58 10.47 -7.23
C MET A 72 1.18 11.76 -7.82
N ILE A 73 2.51 11.83 -7.97
CA ILE A 73 3.18 13.00 -8.55
C ILE A 73 2.78 13.15 -10.03
N GLU A 74 2.82 12.06 -10.81
CA GLU A 74 2.45 12.06 -12.22
C GLU A 74 0.97 12.44 -12.40
N SER A 75 0.07 11.86 -11.61
CA SER A 75 -1.36 12.21 -11.62
C SER A 75 -1.60 13.67 -11.24
N ALA A 76 -0.89 14.21 -10.24
CA ALA A 76 -1.01 15.62 -9.88
C ALA A 76 -0.59 16.56 -11.01
N LEU A 77 0.49 16.23 -11.73
CA LEU A 77 0.94 17.00 -12.90
C LEU A 77 -0.09 16.95 -14.03
N GLU A 78 -0.66 15.78 -14.31
CA GLU A 78 -1.64 15.60 -15.39
C GLU A 78 -3.00 16.26 -15.08
N LEU A 79 -3.56 15.99 -13.90
CA LEU A 79 -4.86 16.54 -13.47
C LEU A 79 -4.84 18.07 -13.36
N SER A 80 -3.70 18.65 -12.99
CA SER A 80 -3.53 20.10 -12.91
C SER A 80 -3.10 20.75 -14.21
N ASN A 81 -2.92 19.99 -15.30
CA ASN A 81 -2.29 20.49 -16.53
C ASN A 81 -0.96 21.22 -16.28
N ASN A 82 -0.11 20.66 -15.40
CA ASN A 82 1.16 21.21 -14.94
C ASN A 82 1.08 22.53 -14.14
N GLU A 83 -0.11 22.91 -13.64
CA GLU A 83 -0.29 24.10 -12.79
C GLU A 83 -0.24 23.78 -11.28
N VAL A 84 -0.06 22.51 -10.89
CA VAL A 84 0.11 22.11 -9.50
C VAL A 84 1.28 22.84 -8.84
N SER A 85 1.07 23.34 -7.63
CA SER A 85 2.09 24.11 -6.92
C SER A 85 3.26 23.24 -6.47
N GLN A 86 4.45 23.83 -6.36
CA GLN A 86 5.62 23.16 -5.78
C GLN A 86 5.37 22.70 -4.33
N ALA A 87 4.56 23.46 -3.58
CA ALA A 87 4.18 23.09 -2.22
C ALA A 87 3.31 21.82 -2.19
N THR A 88 2.38 21.67 -3.13
CA THR A 88 1.56 20.46 -3.27
C THR A 88 2.42 19.25 -3.61
N ILE A 89 3.35 19.37 -4.57
CA ILE A 89 4.29 18.28 -4.91
C ILE A 89 5.15 17.90 -3.68
N GLN A 90 5.61 18.90 -2.93
CA GLN A 90 6.36 18.65 -1.70
C GLN A 90 5.53 17.89 -0.66
N GLU A 91 4.23 18.17 -0.55
CA GLU A 91 3.34 17.45 0.37
C GLU A 91 3.03 16.02 -0.10
N ILE A 92 2.89 15.77 -1.40
CA ILE A 92 2.78 14.41 -1.96
C ILE A 92 4.04 13.58 -1.62
N LEU A 93 5.23 14.18 -1.76
CA LEU A 93 6.48 13.53 -1.34
C LEU A 93 6.49 13.23 0.17
N ASN A 94 5.96 14.15 0.99
CA ASN A 94 5.87 13.94 2.44
C ASN A 94 4.87 12.83 2.78
N LEU A 95 3.73 12.73 2.10
CA LEU A 95 2.75 11.66 2.25
C LEU A 95 3.42 10.29 2.05
N GLY A 96 4.07 10.07 0.91
CA GLY A 96 4.72 8.78 0.67
C GLY A 96 5.90 8.51 1.60
N LYS A 97 6.65 9.54 2.06
CA LYS A 97 7.69 9.37 3.08
C LYS A 97 7.11 8.94 4.43
N ARG A 98 5.95 9.48 4.82
CA ARG A 98 5.24 9.08 6.03
C ARG A 98 4.79 7.62 5.93
N MET A 99 4.24 7.20 4.79
CA MET A 99 3.90 5.79 4.55
C MET A 99 5.12 4.88 4.68
N ILE A 100 6.27 5.23 4.10
CA ILE A 100 7.50 4.41 4.20
C ILE A 100 8.00 4.30 5.65
N ALA A 101 7.91 5.39 6.40
CA ALA A 101 8.39 5.45 7.79
C ALA A 101 7.35 4.94 8.81
N HIS A 102 6.16 4.55 8.35
CA HIS A 102 5.05 4.20 9.23
C HIS A 102 5.40 2.95 10.04
N PRO A 103 5.20 2.95 11.38
CA PRO A 103 5.49 1.80 12.21
C PRO A 103 4.58 0.62 11.85
N VAL A 104 5.15 -0.58 11.83
CA VAL A 104 4.40 -1.81 11.59
C VAL A 104 3.52 -2.14 12.82
N GLU A 105 2.21 -2.14 12.62
CA GLU A 105 1.22 -2.52 13.64
C GLU A 105 0.69 -3.92 13.36
N LEU A 106 1.11 -4.89 14.17
CA LEU A 106 0.70 -6.29 14.01
C LEU A 106 -0.79 -6.47 14.33
N LEU A 107 -1.45 -7.35 13.58
CA LEU A 107 -2.82 -7.76 13.88
C LEU A 107 -2.87 -8.61 15.15
N ASP A 108 -4.03 -8.56 15.82
CA ASP A 108 -4.28 -9.33 17.04
C ASP A 108 -4.10 -10.84 16.80
N GLY A 109 -3.40 -11.51 17.70
CA GLY A 109 -3.17 -12.95 17.62
C GLY A 109 -1.99 -13.38 16.73
N VAL A 110 -1.39 -12.48 15.95
CA VAL A 110 -0.29 -12.81 15.03
C VAL A 110 0.92 -13.36 15.79
N LYS A 111 1.32 -12.71 16.90
CA LYS A 111 2.47 -13.16 17.69
C LYS A 111 2.24 -14.55 18.27
N GLU A 112 1.02 -14.80 18.76
CA GLU A 112 0.60 -16.06 19.38
C GLU A 112 0.60 -17.20 18.36
N VAL A 113 0.04 -16.96 17.17
CA VAL A 113 -0.02 -17.93 16.07
C VAL A 113 1.38 -18.27 15.56
N LEU A 114 2.20 -17.25 15.26
CA LEU A 114 3.56 -17.47 14.77
C LEU A 114 4.41 -18.24 15.79
N LYS A 115 4.25 -17.93 17.10
CA LYS A 115 4.93 -18.68 18.17
C LYS A 115 4.44 -20.13 18.25
N ALA A 116 3.14 -20.36 18.17
CA ALA A 116 2.56 -21.71 18.25
C ALA A 116 2.94 -22.62 17.07
N LEU A 117 3.19 -22.02 15.89
CA LEU A 117 3.54 -22.75 14.68
C LEU A 117 5.05 -22.84 14.44
N GLY A 118 5.84 -21.87 14.90
CA GLY A 118 7.27 -21.75 14.61
C GLY A 118 8.12 -22.93 15.11
N ASP A 119 7.70 -23.60 16.19
CA ASP A 119 8.39 -24.79 16.71
C ASP A 119 8.08 -26.06 15.90
N LYS A 120 7.02 -26.05 15.08
CA LYS A 120 6.50 -27.24 14.38
C LYS A 120 6.71 -27.18 12.87
N TYR A 121 6.71 -25.98 12.29
CA TYR A 121 6.76 -25.77 10.84
C TYR A 121 7.82 -24.74 10.50
N ARG A 122 8.38 -24.84 9.29
CA ARG A 122 9.13 -23.73 8.71
C ARG A 122 8.16 -22.64 8.29
N LEU A 123 8.26 -21.46 8.88
CA LEU A 123 7.44 -20.32 8.50
C LEU A 123 8.19 -19.46 7.48
N ILE A 124 7.50 -19.03 6.42
CA ILE A 124 8.03 -18.10 5.43
C ILE A 124 7.02 -16.97 5.22
N VAL A 125 7.52 -15.80 4.84
CA VAL A 125 6.69 -14.70 4.36
C VAL A 125 6.76 -14.66 2.84
N LEU A 126 5.61 -14.55 2.19
CA LEU A 126 5.44 -14.44 0.75
C LEU A 126 4.61 -13.19 0.47
N THR A 127 5.26 -12.10 0.09
CA THR A 127 4.62 -10.81 -0.17
C THR A 127 5.06 -10.23 -1.52
N LYS A 128 4.33 -9.25 -2.04
CA LYS A 128 4.52 -8.66 -3.37
C LYS A 128 5.42 -7.42 -3.35
#